data_AF-A0A4S8KN37-F1
#
_entry.id   AF-A0A4S8KN37-F1
#
_cell.length_a   1.000
_cell.length_b   1.000
_cell.length_c   1.000
_cell.angle_alpha   90.00
_cell.angle_beta   90.00
_cell.angle_gamma   90.00
#
_symmetry.space_group_name_H-M   'P 1'
#
loop_
_entity.id
_entity.type
_entity.pdbx_description
1 polymer ?
#
loop_
_entity_poly.entity_id
_entity_poly.type
_entity_poly.pdbx_seq_one_letter_code
_entity_poly.pdbx_strand_id
1 'polypeptide(L)' 'PDQNIIENAWSILEQRLNQRKKRPTTKAGLFAALQEEWKSLGNEYCESLYSSIPACLQALKAAHGHHTKY' A
#
# COMPACT_ATOMS: atom_id res chain seq x y z
N PRO A 1 -6.62 -9.33 -9.96
CA PRO A 1 -5.41 -8.46 -10.01
C PRO A 1 -4.88 -8.16 -8.59
N ASP A 2 -5.05 -9.11 -7.69
CA ASP A 2 -5.10 -8.93 -6.23
C ASP A 2 -3.85 -9.51 -5.56
N GLN A 3 -2.68 -9.32 -6.16
CA GLN A 3 -1.46 -10.00 -5.69
C GLN A 3 -0.24 -9.13 -5.62
N ASN A 4 -0.36 -7.87 -6.05
CA ASN A 4 0.74 -6.96 -5.96
C ASN A 4 0.75 -6.38 -4.55
N ILE A 5 1.79 -6.72 -3.78
CA ILE A 5 1.96 -6.29 -2.39
C ILE A 5 1.97 -4.76 -2.28
N ILE A 6 2.28 -4.06 -3.38
CA ILE A 6 2.20 -2.60 -3.46
C ILE A 6 0.77 -2.05 -3.32
N GLU A 7 -0.28 -2.83 -3.63
CA GLU A 7 -1.68 -2.40 -3.48
C GLU A 7 -2.02 -2.11 -2.01
N ASN A 8 -1.47 -2.89 -1.08
CA ASN A 8 -1.59 -2.62 0.36
C ASN A 8 -0.91 -1.28 0.73
N ALA A 9 0.22 -0.98 0.10
CA ALA A 9 0.91 0.29 0.27
C ALA A 9 0.07 1.46 -0.27
N TRP A 10 -0.54 1.29 -1.46
CA TRP A 10 -1.45 2.28 -2.03
C TRP A 10 -2.67 2.53 -1.15
N SER A 11 -3.30 1.48 -0.60
CA SER A 11 -4.44 1.61 0.31
C SER A 11 -4.08 2.44 1.56
N ILE A 12 -2.91 2.21 2.15
CA ILE A 12 -2.45 2.97 3.32
C ILE A 12 -2.12 4.42 2.96
N LEU A 13 -1.48 4.66 1.82
CA LEU A 13 -1.24 6.03 1.33
C LEU A 13 -2.55 6.79 1.10
N GLU A 14 -3.54 6.15 0.49
CA GLU A 14 -4.85 6.75 0.25
C GLU A 14 -5.54 7.09 1.57
N GLN A 15 -5.50 6.18 2.55
CA GLN A 15 -6.04 6.44 3.89
C GLN A 15 -5.37 7.65 4.55
N ARG A 16 -4.04 7.73 4.52
CA ARG A 16 -3.28 8.85 5.12
C ARG A 16 -3.57 10.17 4.40
N LEU A 17 -3.62 10.18 3.07
CA LEU A 17 -4.02 11.34 2.28
C LEU A 17 -5.43 11.83 2.65
N ASN A 18 -6.38 10.91 2.83
CA ASN A 18 -7.75 11.25 3.20
C ASN A 18 -7.88 11.83 4.62
N GLN A 19 -6.97 11.44 5.52
CA GLN A 19 -6.87 11.94 6.89
C GLN A 19 -6.14 13.29 7.01
N ARG A 20 -5.46 13.76 5.94
CA ARG A 20 -4.80 15.07 5.96
C ARG A 20 -5.83 16.18 6.18
N LYS A 21 -5.51 17.09 7.12
CA LYS A 21 -6.30 18.32 7.37
C LYS A 21 -6.46 19.17 6.11
N LYS A 22 -5.44 19.23 5.26
CA LYS A 22 -5.46 19.96 3.99
C LYS A 22 -5.35 18.98 2.84
N ARG A 23 -6.45 18.78 2.14
CA ARG A 23 -6.48 17.95 0.94
C ARG A 23 -5.77 18.66 -0.21
N PRO A 24 -4.89 17.98 -0.95
CA PRO A 24 -4.29 18.55 -2.14
C PRO A 24 -5.37 18.78 -3.20
N THR A 25 -5.43 19.99 -3.75
CA THR A 25 -6.39 20.39 -4.79
C THR A 25 -5.79 20.42 -6.20
N THR A 26 -4.48 20.20 -6.31
CA THR A 26 -3.74 20.16 -7.57
C THR A 26 -3.02 18.84 -7.72
N LYS A 27 -2.79 18.40 -8.97
CA LYS A 27 -2.04 17.16 -9.24
C LYS A 27 -0.62 17.21 -8.66
N ALA A 28 0.04 18.36 -8.75
CA ALA A 28 1.36 18.57 -8.15
C ALA A 28 1.33 18.47 -6.62
N GLY A 29 0.31 19.05 -5.99
CA GLY A 29 0.12 18.95 -4.54
C GLY A 29 -0.20 17.52 -4.10
N LEU A 30 -0.95 16.76 -4.90
CA LEU A 30 -1.24 15.35 -4.63
C LEU A 30 0.03 14.51 -4.70
N PHE A 31 0.86 14.72 -5.71
CA PHE A 31 2.12 14.02 -5.85
C PHE A 31 3.09 14.35 -4.71
N ALA A 32 3.23 15.63 -4.34
CA ALA A 32 4.05 16.03 -3.20
C ALA A 32 3.54 15.40 -1.90
N ALA A 33 2.22 15.40 -1.69
CA ALA A 33 1.59 14.79 -0.52
C ALA A 33 1.85 13.29 -0.43
N LEU A 34 1.74 12.57 -1.55
CA LEU A 34 2.08 11.15 -1.64
C LEU A 34 3.54 10.90 -1.29
N GLN A 35 4.46 11.73 -1.80
CA GLN A 35 5.89 11.57 -1.50
C GLN A 35 6.21 11.81 -0.02
N GLU A 36 5.55 12.76 0.63
CA GLU A 36 5.67 13.00 2.07
C GLU A 36 5.16 11.80 2.88
N GLU A 37 3.95 11.30 2.59
CA GLU A 37 3.39 10.14 3.29
C GLU A 37 4.24 8.89 3.06
N TRP A 38 4.73 8.69 1.83
CA TRP A 38 5.62 7.58 1.48
C TRP A 38 6.92 7.63 2.25
N LYS A 39 7.57 8.79 2.34
CA LYS A 39 8.78 8.96 3.16
C LYS A 39 8.50 8.75 4.64
N SER A 40 7.31 9.10 5.11
CA SER A 40 6.91 8.91 6.51
C SER A 40 6.58 7.46 6.88
N LEU A 41 6.28 6.57 5.92
CA LEU A 41 6.06 5.15 6.21
C LEU A 41 7.32 4.48 6.77
N GLY A 42 8.50 5.01 6.47
CA GLY A 42 9.77 4.53 7.00
C GLY A 42 10.17 3.15 6.48
N ASN A 43 11.39 2.73 6.80
CA ASN A 43 11.92 1.44 6.36
C ASN A 43 11.18 0.25 6.99
N GLU A 44 10.70 0.41 8.23
CA GLU A 44 9.99 -0.64 8.98
C GLU A 44 8.68 -1.06 8.27
N TYR A 45 7.98 -0.11 7.65
CA TYR A 45 6.78 -0.42 6.89
C TYR A 45 7.11 -1.19 5.60
N CYS A 46 8.17 -0.77 4.88
CA CYS A 46 8.66 -1.51 3.72
C CYS A 46 9.05 -2.95 4.10
N GLU A 47 9.77 -3.14 5.21
CA GLU A 47 10.12 -4.48 5.70
C GLU A 47 8.88 -5.32 6.03
N SER A 48 7.84 -4.72 6.63
CA SER A 48 6.57 -5.41 6.92
C SER A 48 5.79 -5.81 5.65
N LEU A 49 5.90 -5.02 4.57
CA LEU A 49 5.35 -5.35 3.26
C LEU A 49 6.08 -6.57 2.69
N TYR A 50 7.42 -6.55 2.70
CA TYR A 50 8.23 -7.68 2.22
C TYR A 50 8.04 -8.94 3.07
N SER A 51 7.85 -8.83 4.39
CA SER A 51 7.59 -9.97 5.26
C SER A 51 6.22 -10.61 5.02
N SER A 52 5.29 -9.89 4.41
CA SER A 52 3.94 -10.38 4.11
C SER A 52 3.87 -11.14 2.78
N ILE A 53 4.90 -11.05 1.93
CA ILE A 53 5.00 -11.73 0.63
C ILE A 53 4.85 -13.26 0.74
N PRO A 54 5.57 -13.96 1.65
CA PRO A 54 5.46 -15.41 1.74
C PRO A 54 4.04 -15.87 2.11
N ALA A 55 3.36 -15.14 2.99
CA ALA A 55 1.98 -15.43 3.39
C ALA A 55 0.99 -15.21 2.23
N CYS A 56 1.19 -14.16 1.43
CA CYS A 56 0.40 -13.89 0.22
C CYS A 56 0.57 -15.00 -0.83
N LEU A 57 1.81 -15.44 -1.07
CA LEU A 57 2.10 -16.55 -1.99
C LEU A 57 1.49 -17.88 -1.52
N GLN A 58 1.51 -18.15 -0.20
CA GLN A 58 0.85 -19.32 0.36
C GLN A 58 -0.67 -19.26 0.20
N ALA A 59 -1.27 -18.09 0.46
CA ALA A 59 -2.71 -17.88 0.27
C ALA A 59 -3.12 -18.12 -1.19
N LEU A 60 -2.33 -17.66 -2.16
CA LEU A 60 -2.58 -17.91 -3.58
C LEU A 60 -2.51 -19.39 -3.94
N LYS A 61 -1.46 -20.06 -3.44
CA LYS A 61 -1.26 -21.48 -3.66
C LYS A 61 -2.42 -22.30 -3.09
N ALA A 62 -2.90 -21.93 -1.90
CA ALA A 62 -4.07 -22.55 -1.26
C ALA A 62 -5.38 -22.24 -2.00
N ALA A 63 -5.50 -21.05 -2.60
CA ALA A 63 -6.64 -20.66 -3.41
C ALA A 63 -6.61 -21.24 -4.83
N HIS A 64 -5.59 -22.03 -5.21
CA HIS A 64 -5.41 -22.54 -6.59
C HIS A 64 -5.46 -21.44 -7.67
N GLY A 65 -5.03 -20.21 -7.35
CA GLY A 65 -5.10 -19.07 -8.25
C GLY A 65 -6.43 -18.31 -8.26
N HIS A 66 -7.41 -18.70 -7.43
CA HIS A 66 -8.62 -17.93 -7.19
C HIS A 66 -8.39 -16.77 -6.21
N HIS A 67 -9.40 -15.89 -6.05
CA HIS A 67 -9.33 -14.68 -5.23
C HIS A 67 -8.86 -14.97 -3.79
N THR A 68 -7.89 -14.18 -3.33
CA THR A 68 -7.38 -14.21 -1.96
C THR A 68 -7.84 -12.98 -1.18
N LYS A 69 -7.74 -13.03 0.15
CA LYS A 69 -7.98 -11.87 1.05
C LYS A 69 -6.90 -10.78 0.96
N TYR A 70 -5.85 -11.06 0.19
CA TYR A 70 -4.72 -10.21 -0.13
C TYR A 70 -4.87 -9.78 -1.57
#